data_AF-A0A7X6D2V4-F1
#
_entry.id   AF-A0A7X6D2V4-F1
#
_cell.length_a   1.000
_cell.length_b   1.000
_cell.length_c   1.000
_cell.angle_alpha   90.00
_cell.angle_beta   90.00
_cell.angle_gamma   90.00
#
_symmetry.space_group_name_H-M   'P 1'
#
loop_
_entity.id
_entity.type
_entity.pdbx_description
1 polymer ?
#
loop_
_entity_poly.entity_id
_entity_poly.type
_entity_poly.pdbx_seq_one_letter_code
_entity_poly.pdbx_strand_id
1 'polypeptide(L)'
;MTDDRPPPPPRRTLRHHLLALLVPPLAALTLLCGYVAHATAGQIAADRAAADATEATHAPAAVVRALQAERRATVAWLAPRPPAADALDSPGAAARAETARRAADATRDAEATLDPGSYPEAAERLAELAPLRTRAAEGRADWGLLYRAQTSAVSALLDTPGAEAGATVPPALDRAAELLARQDALLLAADADGALPAPVRDQFAEAAAGRTALEASLPAALTGPAREAFDTLGAGGAHRAAESAGERLAAPEQTVPAARELREEWSQAHRGLAEGYDRTRELARSTAASDAGAWPAGPALPLLAAALLAAALTLSLRAATRLRTELDAVREEALDVARRHLPSATRRAR
;
A
#
# COMPACT_ATOMS: atom_id res chain seq x y z
N MET A 1 -14.90 44.26 80.76
CA MET A 1 -15.94 43.68 79.89
C MET A 1 -15.42 43.81 78.47
N THR A 2 -14.68 42.80 78.03
CA THR A 2 -13.90 42.76 76.79
C THR A 2 -14.84 42.59 75.60
N ASP A 3 -14.80 43.52 74.65
CA ASP A 3 -15.56 43.52 73.40
C ASP A 3 -14.90 42.50 72.44
N ASP A 4 -15.37 41.25 72.51
CA ASP A 4 -14.92 40.15 71.66
C ASP A 4 -15.84 40.08 70.43
N ARG A 5 -15.63 41.00 69.47
CA ARG A 5 -16.26 40.90 68.15
C ARG A 5 -15.36 40.12 67.20
N PRO A 6 -15.82 39.00 66.62
CA PRO A 6 -15.05 38.28 65.62
C PRO A 6 -14.82 39.18 64.39
N PRO A 7 -13.63 39.10 63.75
CA PRO A 7 -13.35 39.86 62.54
C PRO A 7 -14.34 39.50 61.44
N PRO A 8 -14.82 40.48 60.63
CA PRO A 8 -15.73 40.20 59.54
C PRO A 8 -15.08 39.23 58.55
N PRO A 9 -15.82 38.22 58.05
CA PRO A 9 -15.27 37.26 57.11
C PRO A 9 -14.74 37.99 55.87
N PRO A 10 -13.59 37.57 55.30
CA PRO A 10 -13.00 38.24 54.16
C PRO A 10 -14.00 38.26 52.99
N ARG A 11 -14.29 39.46 52.48
CA ARG A 11 -15.14 39.67 51.30
C ARG A 11 -14.45 39.08 50.08
N ARG A 12 -14.70 37.80 49.80
CA ARG A 12 -14.35 37.18 48.51
C ARG A 12 -15.15 37.90 47.43
N THR A 13 -14.46 38.72 46.64
CA THR A 13 -15.08 39.53 45.59
C THR A 13 -15.76 38.62 44.57
N LEU A 14 -16.87 39.08 43.99
CA LEU A 14 -17.68 38.35 43.01
C LEU A 14 -16.84 37.76 41.85
N ARG A 15 -15.72 38.42 41.53
CA ARG A 15 -14.69 37.94 40.58
C ARG A 15 -14.08 36.59 40.95
N HIS A 16 -13.82 36.33 42.22
CA HIS A 16 -13.24 35.07 42.67
C HIS A 16 -14.24 33.91 42.55
N HIS A 17 -15.53 34.16 42.80
CA HIS A 17 -16.59 33.17 42.59
C HIS A 17 -16.80 32.87 41.10
N LEU A 18 -16.79 33.89 40.23
CA LEU A 18 -16.87 33.69 38.78
C LEU A 18 -15.65 32.92 38.23
N LEU A 19 -14.44 33.23 38.70
CA LEU A 19 -13.24 32.47 38.35
C LEU A 19 -13.31 31.02 38.84
N ALA A 20 -13.75 30.78 40.08
CA ALA A 20 -13.91 29.43 40.62
C ALA A 20 -14.96 28.59 39.85
N LEU A 21 -15.96 29.24 39.26
CA LEU A 21 -16.98 28.57 38.44
C LEU A 21 -16.47 28.23 37.02
N LEU A 22 -15.63 29.09 36.44
CA LEU A 22 -15.19 28.97 35.05
C LEU A 22 -13.91 28.13 34.88
N VAL A 23 -13.01 28.12 35.88
CA VAL A 23 -11.73 27.40 35.79
C VAL A 23 -11.91 25.88 35.60
N PRO A 24 -12.78 25.18 36.35
CA PRO A 24 -12.96 23.73 36.18
C PRO A 24 -13.42 23.29 34.78
N PRO A 25 -14.47 23.87 34.16
CA PRO A 25 -14.89 23.46 32.82
C PRO A 25 -13.85 23.84 31.76
N LEU A 26 -13.12 24.94 31.93
CA LEU A 26 -12.09 25.37 30.98
C LEU A 26 -10.85 24.46 31.05
N ALA A 27 -10.45 24.06 32.26
CA ALA A 27 -9.40 23.05 32.46
C ALA A 27 -9.81 21.68 31.89
N ALA A 28 -11.05 21.24 32.12
CA ALA A 28 -11.58 20.00 31.57
C ALA A 28 -11.60 20.02 30.03
N LEU A 29 -12.03 21.13 29.43
CA LEU A 29 -12.02 21.30 27.98
C LEU A 29 -10.59 21.27 27.41
N THR A 30 -9.65 21.93 28.08
CA THR A 30 -8.23 21.96 27.64
C THR A 30 -7.60 20.58 27.70
N LEU A 31 -7.85 19.83 28.78
CA LEU A 31 -7.40 18.44 28.91
C LEU A 31 -8.04 17.53 27.87
N LEU A 32 -9.34 17.70 27.60
CA LEU A 32 -10.05 16.95 26.56
C LEU A 32 -9.47 17.24 25.17
N CYS A 33 -9.23 18.52 24.84
CA CYS A 33 -8.59 18.90 23.57
C CYS A 33 -7.19 18.31 23.46
N GLY A 34 -6.39 18.34 24.53
CA GLY A 34 -5.06 17.74 24.56
C GLY A 34 -5.10 16.23 24.35
N TYR A 35 -6.04 15.53 24.99
CA TYR A 35 -6.25 14.09 24.82
C TYR A 35 -6.67 13.74 23.39
N VAL A 36 -7.65 14.46 22.83
CA VAL A 36 -8.12 14.25 21.46
C VAL A 36 -6.97 14.50 20.47
N ALA A 37 -6.22 15.59 20.63
CA ALA A 37 -5.07 15.89 19.77
C ALA A 37 -3.99 14.79 19.85
N HIS A 38 -3.69 14.28 21.05
CA HIS A 38 -2.74 13.19 21.23
C HIS A 38 -3.24 11.87 20.61
N ALA A 39 -4.51 11.52 20.81
CA ALA A 39 -5.12 10.34 20.22
C ALA A 39 -5.17 10.42 18.69
N THR A 40 -5.52 11.57 18.13
CA THR A 40 -5.51 11.81 16.68
C THR A 40 -4.08 11.75 16.12
N ALA A 41 -3.09 12.33 16.80
CA ALA A 41 -1.69 12.22 16.39
C ALA A 41 -1.20 10.75 16.41
N GLY A 42 -1.58 9.99 17.44
CA GLY A 42 -1.30 8.56 17.53
C GLY A 42 -1.95 7.76 16.40
N GLN A 43 -3.21 8.05 16.07
CA GLN A 43 -3.91 7.42 14.95
C GLN A 43 -3.24 7.73 13.61
N ILE A 44 -2.90 9.00 13.34
CA ILE A 44 -2.19 9.38 12.11
C ILE A 44 -0.83 8.68 12.01
N ALA A 45 -0.11 8.54 13.14
CA ALA A 45 1.16 7.82 13.16
C ALA A 45 0.97 6.32 12.89
N ALA A 46 -0.06 5.71 13.47
CA ALA A 46 -0.41 4.31 13.23
C ALA A 46 -0.86 4.08 11.77
N ASP A 47 -1.68 4.97 11.21
CA ASP A 47 -2.13 4.92 9.83
C ASP A 47 -0.96 5.09 8.86
N ARG A 48 -0.02 6.00 9.15
CA ARG A 48 1.23 6.14 8.37
C ARG A 48 2.10 4.90 8.47
N ALA A 49 2.33 4.37 9.67
CA ALA A 49 3.10 3.15 9.85
C ALA A 49 2.45 1.95 9.13
N ALA A 50 1.12 1.86 9.11
CA ALA A 50 0.38 0.86 8.35
C ALA A 50 0.51 1.06 6.83
N ALA A 51 0.48 2.31 6.35
CA ALA A 51 0.71 2.65 4.95
C ALA A 51 2.15 2.31 4.52
N ASP A 52 3.15 2.71 5.31
CA ASP A 52 4.57 2.41 5.08
C ASP A 52 4.83 0.89 5.08
N ALA A 53 4.20 0.15 6.01
CA ALA A 53 4.29 -1.30 6.05
C ALA A 53 3.63 -1.97 4.83
N THR A 54 2.51 -1.41 4.35
CA THR A 54 1.84 -1.88 3.13
C THR A 54 2.71 -1.63 1.91
N GLU A 55 3.33 -0.45 1.80
CA GLU A 55 4.24 -0.09 0.72
C GLU A 55 5.50 -0.98 0.74
N ALA A 56 6.11 -1.18 1.91
CA ALA A 56 7.26 -2.07 2.09
C ALA A 56 6.93 -3.54 1.73
N THR A 57 5.72 -4.01 2.04
CA THR A 57 5.26 -5.37 1.68
C THR A 57 5.11 -5.53 0.17
N HIS A 58 4.82 -4.45 -0.56
CA HIS A 58 4.63 -4.48 -2.01
C HIS A 58 5.87 -4.08 -2.82
N ALA A 59 6.89 -3.52 -2.18
CA ALA A 59 8.11 -3.07 -2.85
C ALA A 59 8.78 -4.17 -3.71
N PRO A 60 9.01 -5.41 -3.21
CA PRO A 60 9.61 -6.46 -4.04
C PRO A 60 8.77 -6.80 -5.27
N ALA A 61 7.43 -6.87 -5.12
CA ALA A 61 6.53 -7.14 -6.24
C ALA A 61 6.51 -6.00 -7.27
N ALA A 62 6.65 -4.74 -6.83
CA ALA A 62 6.80 -3.60 -7.71
C ALA A 62 8.12 -3.67 -8.51
N VAL A 63 9.24 -3.97 -7.84
CA VAL A 63 10.56 -4.15 -8.49
C VAL A 63 10.53 -5.30 -9.50
N VAL A 64 9.96 -6.45 -9.14
CA VAL A 64 9.82 -7.60 -10.06
C VAL A 64 9.05 -7.21 -11.31
N ARG A 65 7.89 -6.55 -11.18
CA ARG A 65 7.10 -6.11 -12.34
C ARG A 65 7.84 -5.09 -13.20
N ALA A 66 8.56 -4.16 -12.57
CA ALA A 66 9.34 -3.16 -13.29
C ALA A 66 10.49 -3.82 -14.06
N LEU A 67 11.24 -4.75 -13.45
CA LEU A 67 12.27 -5.55 -14.10
C LEU A 67 11.73 -6.40 -15.26
N GLN A 68 10.56 -7.01 -15.10
CA GLN A 68 9.90 -7.75 -16.17
C GLN A 68 9.56 -6.85 -17.37
N ALA A 69 9.04 -5.65 -17.11
CA ALA A 69 8.74 -4.65 -18.13
C ALA A 69 10.01 -4.11 -18.80
N GLU A 70 11.06 -3.82 -18.03
CA GLU A 70 12.37 -3.41 -18.54
C GLU A 70 12.98 -4.51 -19.41
N ARG A 71 12.92 -5.78 -18.99
CA ARG A 71 13.39 -6.92 -19.78
C ARG A 71 12.65 -7.03 -21.11
N ARG A 72 11.32 -6.95 -21.10
CA ARG A 72 10.52 -6.94 -22.32
C ARG A 72 10.93 -5.79 -23.25
N ALA A 73 11.05 -4.57 -22.71
CA ALA A 73 11.38 -3.38 -23.49
C ALA A 73 12.82 -3.40 -24.04
N THR A 74 13.77 -3.90 -23.27
CA THR A 74 15.18 -3.99 -23.66
C THR A 74 15.42 -5.09 -24.70
N VAL A 75 14.74 -6.24 -24.61
CA VAL A 75 14.74 -7.25 -25.69
C VAL A 75 14.10 -6.66 -26.95
N ALA A 76 12.95 -5.97 -26.84
CA ALA A 76 12.35 -5.28 -27.97
C ALA A 76 13.31 -4.26 -28.61
N TRP A 77 14.15 -3.58 -27.82
CA TRP A 77 15.07 -2.58 -28.30
C TRP A 77 16.31 -3.19 -28.98
N LEU A 78 16.95 -4.17 -28.33
CA LEU A 78 18.30 -4.65 -28.67
C LEU A 78 18.33 -5.93 -29.51
N ALA A 79 17.26 -6.71 -29.57
CA ALA A 79 17.28 -7.97 -30.33
C ALA A 79 17.40 -7.70 -31.85
N PRO A 80 18.15 -8.54 -32.59
CA PRO A 80 18.34 -8.41 -34.04
C PRO A 80 17.01 -8.40 -34.80
N ARG A 81 16.93 -7.63 -35.89
CA ARG A 81 15.69 -7.45 -36.66
C ARG A 81 15.87 -7.61 -38.17
N PRO A 82 14.75 -7.80 -38.92
CA PRO A 82 14.80 -7.82 -40.36
C PRO A 82 15.29 -6.47 -40.91
N PRO A 83 16.13 -6.47 -41.98
CA PRO A 83 16.76 -5.26 -42.53
C PRO A 83 15.79 -4.11 -42.87
N ALA A 84 14.56 -4.44 -43.26
CA ALA A 84 13.52 -3.47 -43.58
C ALA A 84 13.00 -2.67 -42.36
N ALA A 85 13.22 -3.19 -41.14
CA ALA A 85 12.82 -2.57 -39.86
C ALA A 85 14.00 -1.98 -39.07
N ASP A 86 15.22 -2.09 -39.61
CA ASP A 86 16.50 -1.97 -38.89
C ASP A 86 17.30 -0.71 -39.23
N ALA A 87 16.70 0.24 -39.96
CA ALA A 87 17.26 1.58 -39.96
C ALA A 87 17.22 2.09 -38.51
N LEU A 88 18.39 2.24 -37.88
CA LEU A 88 18.57 2.80 -36.54
C LEU A 88 17.93 4.19 -36.41
N ASP A 89 17.80 4.90 -37.53
CA ASP A 89 17.12 6.19 -37.66
C ASP A 89 15.63 6.09 -37.99
N SER A 90 15.05 4.88 -37.98
CA SER A 90 13.60 4.72 -38.18
C SER A 90 12.83 5.24 -36.96
N PRO A 91 11.64 5.85 -37.17
CA PRO A 91 10.77 6.26 -36.07
C PRO A 91 10.44 5.12 -35.09
N GLY A 92 10.39 3.88 -35.58
CA GLY A 92 10.19 2.69 -34.76
C GLY A 92 11.36 2.36 -33.83
N ALA A 93 12.60 2.56 -34.28
CA ALA A 93 13.80 2.36 -33.44
C ALA A 93 13.85 3.38 -32.29
N ALA A 94 13.63 4.66 -32.57
CA ALA A 94 13.59 5.71 -31.56
C ALA A 94 12.49 5.46 -30.49
N ALA A 95 11.29 5.04 -30.92
CA ALA A 95 10.19 4.73 -30.00
C ALA A 95 10.49 3.55 -29.07
N ARG A 96 11.20 2.52 -29.59
CA ARG A 96 11.63 1.36 -28.79
C ARG A 96 12.74 1.71 -27.80
N ALA A 97 13.74 2.47 -28.24
CA ALA A 97 14.78 2.99 -27.35
C ALA A 97 14.18 3.81 -26.21
N GLU A 98 13.22 4.68 -26.53
CA GLU A 98 12.52 5.49 -25.53
C GLU A 98 11.66 4.66 -24.58
N THR A 99 11.03 3.59 -25.07
CA THR A 99 10.27 2.66 -24.23
C THR A 99 11.21 1.89 -23.29
N ALA A 100 12.38 1.45 -23.77
CA ALA A 100 13.39 0.80 -22.94
C ALA A 100 13.97 1.75 -21.88
N ARG A 101 14.23 3.02 -22.24
CA ARG A 101 14.64 4.06 -21.27
C ARG A 101 13.61 4.27 -20.17
N ARG A 102 12.34 4.51 -20.54
CA ARG A 102 11.25 4.70 -19.58
C ARG A 102 11.05 3.49 -18.66
N ALA A 103 11.21 2.27 -19.20
CA ALA A 103 11.11 1.06 -18.39
C ALA A 103 12.29 0.91 -17.41
N ALA A 104 13.50 1.29 -17.81
CA ALA A 104 14.65 1.31 -16.93
C ALA A 104 14.54 2.42 -15.85
N ASP A 105 13.96 3.57 -16.19
CA ASP A 105 13.66 4.63 -15.22
C ASP A 105 12.64 4.16 -14.19
N ALA A 106 11.52 3.57 -14.63
CA ALA A 106 10.51 3.01 -13.75
C ALA A 106 11.05 1.90 -12.84
N THR A 107 12.02 1.12 -13.32
CA THR A 107 12.69 0.10 -12.50
C THR A 107 13.58 0.74 -11.45
N ARG A 108 14.33 1.80 -11.77
CA ARG A 108 15.10 2.56 -10.77
C ARG A 108 14.20 3.22 -9.72
N ASP A 109 13.04 3.72 -10.11
CA ASP A 109 12.06 4.28 -9.18
C ASP A 109 11.51 3.20 -8.22
N ALA A 110 11.20 2.01 -8.75
CA ALA A 110 10.79 0.87 -7.93
C ALA A 110 11.92 0.37 -7.00
N GLU A 111 13.15 0.29 -7.50
CA GLU A 111 14.34 -0.10 -6.72
C GLU A 111 14.56 0.83 -5.52
N ALA A 112 14.25 2.13 -5.64
CA ALA A 112 14.39 3.09 -4.55
C ALA A 112 13.46 2.81 -3.35
N THR A 113 12.40 2.00 -3.55
CA THR A 113 11.48 1.56 -2.49
C THR A 113 11.92 0.28 -1.79
N LEU A 114 12.91 -0.42 -2.35
CA LEU A 114 13.41 -1.69 -1.81
C LEU A 114 14.42 -1.40 -0.69
N ASP A 115 14.23 -2.01 0.48
CA ASP A 115 15.24 -2.00 1.54
C ASP A 115 16.39 -2.97 1.20
N PRO A 116 17.62 -2.48 0.91
CA PRO A 116 18.74 -3.36 0.56
C PRO A 116 19.15 -4.29 1.70
N GLY A 117 18.89 -3.92 2.96
CA GLY A 117 19.19 -4.75 4.12
C GLY A 117 18.33 -6.01 4.20
N SER A 118 17.08 -5.90 3.73
CA SER A 118 16.13 -7.01 3.67
C SER A 118 16.35 -7.92 2.45
N TYR A 119 16.98 -7.41 1.38
CA TYR A 119 17.19 -8.12 0.12
C TYR A 119 18.64 -7.99 -0.39
N PRO A 120 19.65 -8.48 0.34
CA PRO A 120 21.06 -8.22 0.04
C PRO A 120 21.50 -8.82 -1.31
N GLU A 121 21.08 -10.04 -1.63
CA GLU A 121 21.42 -10.67 -2.92
C GLU A 121 20.75 -9.93 -4.08
N ALA A 122 19.47 -9.56 -3.95
CA ALA A 122 18.80 -8.78 -4.98
C ALA A 122 19.46 -7.41 -5.18
N ALA A 123 19.85 -6.73 -4.11
CA ALA A 123 20.55 -5.46 -4.18
C ALA A 123 21.88 -5.57 -4.94
N GLU A 124 22.64 -6.66 -4.73
CA GLU A 124 23.86 -6.95 -5.50
C GLU A 124 23.55 -7.12 -7.00
N ARG A 125 22.56 -7.96 -7.35
CA ARG A 125 22.14 -8.16 -8.74
C ARG A 125 21.64 -6.89 -9.42
N LEU A 126 20.90 -6.06 -8.69
CA LEU A 126 20.41 -4.77 -9.19
C LEU A 126 21.57 -3.80 -9.46
N ALA A 127 22.60 -3.79 -8.60
CA ALA A 127 23.80 -3.00 -8.82
C ALA A 127 24.57 -3.44 -10.09
N GLU A 128 24.62 -4.74 -10.37
CA GLU A 128 25.23 -5.29 -11.61
C GLU A 128 24.51 -4.83 -12.88
N LEU A 129 23.23 -4.44 -12.81
CA LEU A 129 22.46 -3.95 -13.96
C LEU A 129 22.86 -2.55 -14.41
N ALA A 130 23.37 -1.69 -13.53
CA ALA A 130 23.70 -0.30 -13.86
C ALA A 130 24.61 -0.16 -15.11
N PRO A 131 25.78 -0.83 -15.20
CA PRO A 131 26.63 -0.73 -16.39
C PRO A 131 26.03 -1.39 -17.63
N LEU A 132 25.12 -2.35 -17.48
CA LEU A 132 24.40 -2.97 -18.60
C LEU A 132 23.34 -2.01 -19.15
N ARG A 133 22.60 -1.32 -18.27
CA ARG A 133 21.59 -0.31 -18.62
C ARG A 133 22.20 0.87 -19.38
N THR A 134 23.38 1.34 -18.97
CA THR A 134 24.10 2.39 -19.70
C THR A 134 24.41 1.94 -21.13
N ARG A 135 24.97 0.74 -21.31
CA ARG A 135 25.26 0.20 -22.65
C ARG A 135 23.99 -0.05 -23.47
N ALA A 136 22.89 -0.44 -22.81
CA ALA A 136 21.60 -0.67 -23.47
C ALA A 136 20.99 0.64 -24.00
N ALA A 137 21.07 1.72 -23.22
CA ALA A 137 20.62 3.05 -23.64
C ALA A 137 21.37 3.56 -24.88
N GLU A 138 22.61 3.11 -25.06
CA GLU A 138 23.45 3.41 -26.22
C GLU A 138 23.29 2.41 -27.38
N GLY A 139 22.45 1.39 -27.22
CA GLY A 139 22.25 0.33 -28.22
C GLY A 139 23.43 -0.65 -28.35
N ARG A 140 24.35 -0.68 -27.38
CA ARG A 140 25.60 -1.48 -27.42
C ARG A 140 25.61 -2.67 -26.45
N ALA A 141 24.53 -2.89 -25.70
CA ALA A 141 24.44 -4.03 -24.80
C ALA A 141 24.10 -5.31 -25.58
N ASP A 142 24.72 -6.43 -25.19
CA ASP A 142 24.25 -7.75 -25.58
C ASP A 142 22.91 -8.02 -24.90
N TRP A 143 21.86 -8.18 -25.69
CA TRP A 143 20.50 -8.35 -25.18
C TRP A 143 20.36 -9.61 -24.34
N GLY A 144 21.07 -10.68 -24.68
CA GLY A 144 21.02 -11.96 -23.97
C GLY A 144 21.69 -11.87 -22.59
N LEU A 145 22.80 -11.14 -22.49
CA LEU A 145 23.47 -10.85 -21.23
C LEU A 145 22.58 -9.99 -20.32
N LEU A 146 21.98 -8.93 -20.85
CA LEU A 146 21.07 -8.08 -20.09
C LEU A 146 19.81 -8.85 -19.64
N TYR A 147 19.21 -9.64 -20.52
CA TYR A 147 18.09 -10.53 -20.21
C TYR A 147 18.42 -11.48 -19.04
N ARG A 148 19.59 -12.12 -19.06
CA ARG A 148 20.02 -13.02 -17.98
C ARG A 148 20.26 -12.27 -16.68
N ALA A 149 20.89 -11.10 -16.72
CA ALA A 149 21.12 -10.29 -15.52
C ALA A 149 19.80 -9.83 -14.88
N GLN A 150 18.84 -9.35 -15.68
CA GLN A 150 17.50 -8.96 -15.20
C GLN A 150 16.76 -10.16 -14.61
N THR A 151 16.82 -11.31 -15.29
CA THR A 151 16.21 -12.56 -14.79
C THR A 151 16.84 -13.00 -13.47
N SER A 152 18.16 -12.89 -13.33
CA SER A 152 18.87 -13.18 -12.08
C SER A 152 18.46 -12.25 -10.95
N ALA A 153 18.24 -10.96 -11.22
CA ALA A 153 17.75 -10.01 -10.23
C ALA A 153 16.32 -10.34 -9.78
N VAL A 154 15.44 -10.73 -10.72
CA VAL A 154 14.09 -11.19 -10.37
C VAL A 154 14.14 -12.48 -9.53
N SER A 155 14.95 -13.46 -9.91
CA SER A 155 15.12 -14.69 -9.13
C SER A 155 15.58 -14.40 -7.70
N ALA A 156 16.58 -13.53 -7.50
CA ALA A 156 17.04 -13.15 -6.17
C ALA A 156 15.93 -12.52 -5.31
N LEU A 157 15.05 -11.71 -5.90
CA LEU A 157 13.88 -11.15 -5.21
C LEU A 157 12.85 -12.24 -4.83
N LEU A 158 12.61 -13.20 -5.71
CA LEU A 158 11.64 -14.28 -5.50
C LEU A 158 12.13 -15.39 -4.56
N ASP A 159 13.45 -15.59 -4.46
CA ASP A 159 14.06 -16.66 -3.67
C ASP A 159 14.50 -16.21 -2.26
N THR A 160 14.22 -14.96 -1.89
CA THR A 160 14.60 -14.42 -0.57
C THR A 160 13.94 -15.21 0.58
N PRO A 161 14.74 -15.85 1.46
CA PRO A 161 14.23 -16.65 2.56
C PRO A 161 13.43 -15.80 3.56
N GLY A 162 12.26 -16.29 3.98
CA GLY A 162 11.38 -15.58 4.92
C GLY A 162 10.27 -14.76 4.29
N ALA A 163 10.33 -14.48 2.97
CA ALA A 163 9.16 -14.04 2.23
C ALA A 163 8.04 -15.09 2.34
N GLU A 164 8.40 -16.38 2.29
CA GLU A 164 7.46 -17.51 2.31
C GLU A 164 6.77 -17.74 3.67
N ALA A 165 7.40 -17.35 4.79
CA ALA A 165 6.91 -17.65 6.15
C ALA A 165 5.72 -16.79 6.60
N GLY A 166 5.34 -15.80 5.78
CA GLY A 166 4.13 -14.98 5.92
C GLY A 166 3.53 -14.61 4.57
N ALA A 167 3.94 -15.26 3.48
CA ALA A 167 3.46 -14.94 2.14
C ALA A 167 1.99 -15.31 2.03
N THR A 168 1.17 -14.30 1.84
CA THR A 168 -0.25 -14.47 1.53
C THR A 168 -0.49 -15.14 0.17
N VAL A 169 0.52 -15.12 -0.70
CA VAL A 169 0.48 -15.66 -2.06
C VAL A 169 1.46 -16.83 -2.13
N PRO A 170 1.07 -18.01 -2.64
CA PRO A 170 2.01 -19.11 -2.82
C PRO A 170 3.19 -18.70 -3.70
N PRO A 171 4.46 -18.91 -3.27
CA PRO A 171 5.65 -18.52 -4.04
C PRO A 171 5.69 -19.14 -5.45
N ALA A 172 5.12 -20.34 -5.62
CA ALA A 172 5.01 -21.00 -6.91
C ALA A 172 4.19 -20.20 -7.94
N LEU A 173 3.23 -19.37 -7.51
CA LEU A 173 2.41 -18.54 -8.40
C LEU A 173 3.24 -17.39 -8.97
N ASP A 174 4.04 -16.74 -8.13
CA ASP A 174 4.93 -15.66 -8.56
C ASP A 174 6.06 -16.18 -9.46
N ARG A 175 6.60 -17.37 -9.15
CA ARG A 175 7.57 -18.04 -10.03
C ARG A 175 6.94 -18.43 -11.38
N ALA A 176 5.69 -18.94 -11.40
CA ALA A 176 4.99 -19.25 -12.65
C ALA A 176 4.72 -18.00 -13.49
N ALA A 177 4.30 -16.90 -12.85
CA ALA A 177 4.12 -15.61 -13.51
C ALA A 177 5.43 -15.05 -14.09
N GLU A 178 6.55 -15.21 -13.39
CA GLU A 178 7.87 -14.85 -13.90
C GLU A 178 8.29 -15.67 -15.13
N LEU A 179 8.04 -17.00 -15.12
CA LEU A 179 8.32 -17.83 -16.29
C LEU A 179 7.45 -17.44 -17.49
N LEU A 180 6.18 -17.07 -17.27
CA LEU A 180 5.32 -16.52 -18.31
C LEU A 180 5.87 -15.20 -18.88
N ALA A 181 6.32 -14.28 -18.01
CA ALA A 181 6.94 -13.02 -18.42
C ALA A 181 8.26 -13.23 -19.20
N ARG A 182 9.03 -14.27 -18.85
CA ARG A 182 10.24 -14.67 -19.59
C ARG A 182 9.91 -15.14 -20.99
N GLN A 183 8.89 -15.98 -21.16
CA GLN A 183 8.43 -16.46 -22.47
C GLN A 183 8.02 -15.29 -23.36
N ASP A 184 7.23 -14.35 -22.83
CA ASP A 184 6.78 -13.16 -23.53
C ASP A 184 7.93 -12.23 -23.96
N ALA A 185 8.94 -12.05 -23.12
CA ALA A 185 10.14 -11.29 -23.48
C ALA A 185 10.96 -12.01 -24.57
N LEU A 186 11.14 -13.33 -24.49
CA LEU A 186 11.92 -14.10 -25.47
C LEU A 186 11.31 -14.07 -26.88
N LEU A 187 9.99 -13.97 -27.01
CA LEU A 187 9.33 -13.83 -28.31
C LEU A 187 9.67 -12.54 -29.05
N LEU A 188 10.17 -11.53 -28.35
CA LEU A 188 10.64 -10.30 -28.95
C LEU A 188 12.03 -10.45 -29.58
N ALA A 189 12.73 -11.55 -29.31
CA ALA A 189 14.00 -11.91 -29.91
C ALA A 189 13.88 -12.81 -31.16
N ALA A 190 12.66 -12.95 -31.70
CA ALA A 190 12.44 -13.59 -32.98
C ALA A 190 13.22 -12.88 -34.10
N ASP A 191 13.77 -13.67 -35.02
CA ASP A 191 14.59 -13.19 -36.12
C ASP A 191 13.77 -12.49 -37.23
N ALA A 192 14.45 -12.17 -38.34
CA ALA A 192 13.88 -11.53 -39.53
C ALA A 192 12.67 -12.30 -40.11
N ASP A 193 12.72 -13.62 -40.01
CA ASP A 193 11.74 -14.56 -40.51
C ASP A 193 10.65 -14.85 -39.44
N GLY A 194 10.73 -14.17 -38.29
CA GLY A 194 9.80 -14.32 -37.19
C GLY A 194 9.97 -15.61 -36.41
N ALA A 195 11.01 -16.39 -36.70
CA ALA A 195 11.34 -17.62 -36.00
C ALA A 195 12.22 -17.34 -34.78
N LEU A 196 12.09 -18.17 -33.74
CA LEU A 196 13.00 -18.10 -32.60
C LEU A 196 14.33 -18.78 -32.94
N PRO A 197 15.48 -18.11 -32.76
CA PRO A 197 16.78 -18.77 -32.84
C PRO A 197 16.83 -19.96 -31.89
N ALA A 198 17.51 -21.04 -32.27
CA ALA A 198 17.57 -22.28 -31.47
C ALA A 198 17.82 -22.07 -29.96
N PRO A 199 18.85 -21.32 -29.51
CA PRO A 199 19.08 -21.13 -28.07
C PRO A 199 17.97 -20.32 -27.38
N VAL A 200 17.23 -19.48 -28.10
CA VAL A 200 16.10 -18.71 -27.57
C VAL A 200 14.86 -19.59 -27.47
N ARG A 201 14.66 -20.46 -28.47
CA ARG A 201 13.58 -21.45 -28.50
C ARG A 201 13.72 -22.47 -27.35
N ASP A 202 14.93 -22.93 -27.07
CA ASP A 202 15.20 -23.84 -25.96
C ASP A 202 14.87 -23.18 -24.60
N GLN A 203 15.29 -21.92 -24.40
CA GLN A 203 14.95 -21.14 -23.20
C GLN A 203 13.44 -20.89 -23.08
N PHE A 204 12.75 -20.66 -24.19
CA PHE A 204 11.30 -20.48 -24.23
C PHE A 204 10.58 -21.77 -23.81
N ALA A 205 11.02 -22.92 -24.34
CA ALA A 205 10.48 -24.23 -24.00
C ALA A 205 10.76 -24.62 -22.54
N GLU A 206 11.96 -24.33 -22.05
CA GLU A 206 12.33 -24.56 -20.64
C GLU A 206 11.46 -23.73 -19.69
N ALA A 207 11.24 -22.45 -20.01
CA ALA A 207 10.35 -21.59 -19.23
C ALA A 207 8.90 -22.10 -19.26
N ALA A 208 8.41 -22.61 -20.40
CA ALA A 208 7.10 -23.25 -20.51
C ALA A 208 7.00 -24.46 -19.57
N ALA A 209 7.95 -25.40 -19.67
CA ALA A 209 7.96 -26.62 -18.87
C ALA A 209 8.05 -26.33 -17.37
N GLY A 210 8.89 -25.37 -16.96
CA GLY A 210 8.99 -24.94 -15.57
C GLY A 210 7.69 -24.32 -15.05
N ARG A 211 7.00 -23.53 -15.88
CA ARG A 211 5.71 -22.92 -15.53
C ARG A 211 4.66 -24.00 -15.29
N THR A 212 4.50 -24.94 -16.22
CA THR A 212 3.54 -26.04 -16.10
C THR A 212 3.81 -26.90 -14.86
N ALA A 213 5.09 -27.15 -14.52
CA ALA A 213 5.46 -27.86 -13.30
C ALA A 213 5.08 -27.10 -12.02
N LEU A 214 5.29 -25.78 -11.98
CA LEU A 214 4.88 -24.94 -10.86
C LEU A 214 3.35 -24.85 -10.74
N GLU A 215 2.65 -24.69 -11.87
CA GLU A 215 1.19 -24.68 -11.93
C GLU A 215 0.58 -25.96 -11.36
N ALA A 216 1.18 -27.13 -11.65
CA ALA A 216 0.71 -28.40 -11.11
C ALA A 216 0.79 -28.48 -9.58
N SER A 217 1.67 -27.70 -8.94
CA SER A 217 1.80 -27.65 -7.48
C SER A 217 0.81 -26.69 -6.79
N LEU A 218 0.27 -25.72 -7.53
CA LEU A 218 -0.55 -24.63 -6.99
C LEU A 218 -1.88 -25.06 -6.34
N PRO A 219 -2.63 -26.05 -6.87
CA PRO A 219 -3.90 -26.45 -6.27
C PRO A 219 -3.74 -26.92 -4.81
N ALA A 220 -2.59 -27.50 -4.44
CA ALA A 220 -2.34 -27.92 -3.06
C ALA A 220 -2.05 -26.76 -2.11
N ALA A 221 -1.52 -25.65 -2.63
CA ALA A 221 -1.14 -24.46 -1.87
C ALA A 221 -2.23 -23.39 -1.81
N LEU A 222 -3.19 -23.40 -2.74
CA LEU A 222 -4.29 -22.44 -2.80
C LEU A 222 -5.54 -22.95 -2.07
N THR A 223 -6.27 -22.03 -1.45
CA THR A 223 -7.55 -22.28 -0.76
C THR A 223 -8.62 -21.28 -1.19
N GLY A 224 -9.88 -21.60 -0.88
CA GLY A 224 -11.01 -20.67 -1.02
C GLY A 224 -11.16 -20.05 -2.43
N PRO A 225 -11.50 -18.75 -2.53
CA PRO A 225 -11.70 -18.07 -3.80
C PRO A 225 -10.47 -18.05 -4.71
N ALA A 226 -9.26 -18.05 -4.14
CA ALA A 226 -8.02 -18.07 -4.92
C ALA A 226 -7.86 -19.40 -5.66
N ARG A 227 -8.18 -20.52 -5.00
CA ARG A 227 -8.19 -21.84 -5.63
C ARG A 227 -9.21 -21.93 -6.77
N GLU A 228 -10.43 -21.47 -6.53
CA GLU A 228 -11.49 -21.48 -7.56
C GLU A 228 -11.11 -20.64 -8.79
N ALA A 229 -10.49 -19.48 -8.58
CA ALA A 229 -9.99 -18.65 -9.67
C ALA A 229 -8.87 -19.34 -10.47
N PHE A 230 -7.96 -20.03 -9.79
CA PHE A 230 -6.90 -20.79 -10.45
C PHE A 230 -7.44 -22.01 -11.22
N ASP A 231 -8.38 -22.75 -10.65
CA ASP A 231 -9.03 -23.88 -11.32
C ASP A 231 -9.80 -23.41 -12.58
N THR A 232 -10.47 -22.25 -12.49
CA THR A 232 -11.14 -21.60 -13.62
C THR A 232 -10.15 -21.19 -14.71
N LEU A 233 -8.98 -20.67 -14.32
CA LEU A 233 -7.91 -20.31 -15.25
C LEU A 233 -7.45 -21.53 -16.05
N GLY A 234 -7.15 -22.64 -15.36
CA GLY A 234 -6.71 -23.89 -15.99
C GLY A 234 -7.79 -24.53 -16.89
N ALA A 235 -9.07 -24.40 -16.54
CA ALA A 235 -10.18 -24.82 -17.39
C ALA A 235 -10.45 -23.89 -18.59
N GLY A 236 -9.91 -22.66 -18.55
CA GLY A 236 -10.17 -21.58 -19.49
C GLY A 236 -9.55 -21.78 -20.87
N GLY A 237 -10.09 -21.05 -21.85
CA GLY A 237 -9.56 -21.05 -23.22
C GLY A 237 -8.18 -20.43 -23.33
N ALA A 238 -7.86 -19.42 -22.51
CA ALA A 238 -6.56 -18.73 -22.53
C ALA A 238 -5.40 -19.66 -22.12
N HIS A 239 -5.59 -20.51 -21.11
CA HIS A 239 -4.57 -21.47 -20.69
C HIS A 239 -4.27 -22.49 -21.80
N ARG A 240 -5.32 -23.14 -22.35
CA ARG A 240 -5.17 -24.08 -23.47
C ARG A 240 -4.56 -23.43 -24.72
N ALA A 241 -4.96 -22.21 -25.05
CA ALA A 241 -4.41 -21.47 -26.18
C ALA A 241 -2.92 -21.15 -25.97
N ALA A 242 -2.53 -20.78 -24.74
CA ALA A 242 -1.14 -20.50 -24.41
C ALA A 242 -0.27 -21.75 -24.47
N GLU A 243 -0.73 -22.89 -23.93
CA GLU A 243 -0.02 -24.17 -24.04
C GLU A 243 0.16 -24.57 -25.51
N SER A 244 -0.92 -24.58 -26.29
CA SER A 244 -0.88 -24.92 -27.72
C SER A 244 0.00 -23.97 -28.55
N ALA A 245 -0.11 -22.66 -28.34
CA ALA A 245 0.75 -21.68 -29.02
C ALA A 245 2.21 -21.82 -28.58
N GLY A 246 2.46 -22.05 -27.28
CA GLY A 246 3.79 -22.23 -26.72
C GLY A 246 4.49 -23.47 -27.29
N GLU A 247 3.82 -24.61 -27.33
CA GLU A 247 4.34 -25.86 -27.91
C GLU A 247 4.70 -25.67 -29.39
N ARG A 248 3.82 -25.02 -30.17
CA ARG A 248 4.07 -24.75 -31.59
C ARG A 248 5.22 -23.77 -31.81
N LEU A 249 5.35 -22.74 -30.98
CA LEU A 249 6.47 -21.79 -31.03
C LEU A 249 7.81 -22.45 -30.63
N ALA A 250 7.75 -23.45 -29.74
CA ALA A 250 8.91 -24.24 -29.32
C ALA A 250 9.33 -25.32 -30.34
N ALA A 251 8.48 -25.66 -31.30
CA ALA A 251 8.78 -26.67 -32.32
C ALA A 251 9.86 -26.19 -33.30
N PRO A 252 10.80 -27.07 -33.72
CA PRO A 252 11.72 -26.74 -34.80
C PRO A 252 10.93 -26.60 -36.12
N GLU A 253 11.21 -25.54 -36.87
CA GLU A 253 10.66 -25.25 -38.20
C GLU A 253 9.23 -24.71 -38.25
N GLN A 254 9.11 -23.39 -38.40
CA GLN A 254 7.85 -22.68 -38.66
C GLN A 254 8.04 -21.81 -39.91
N THR A 255 7.04 -21.74 -40.79
CA THR A 255 7.07 -20.78 -41.89
C THR A 255 6.85 -19.36 -41.35
N VAL A 256 7.40 -18.33 -42.01
CA VAL A 256 7.27 -16.92 -41.58
C VAL A 256 5.82 -16.48 -41.32
N PRO A 257 4.83 -16.80 -42.19
CA PRO A 257 3.44 -16.44 -41.93
C PRO A 257 2.89 -17.15 -40.67
N ALA A 258 3.17 -18.45 -40.52
CA ALA A 258 2.72 -19.22 -39.36
C ALA A 258 3.34 -18.69 -38.06
N ALA A 259 4.63 -18.35 -38.06
CA ALA A 259 5.30 -17.78 -36.88
C ALA A 259 4.73 -16.42 -36.45
N ARG A 260 4.22 -15.61 -37.40
CA ARG A 260 3.54 -14.34 -37.07
C ARG A 260 2.17 -14.58 -36.44
N GLU A 261 1.35 -15.43 -37.05
CA GLU A 261 0.02 -15.79 -36.52
C GLU A 261 0.12 -16.40 -35.11
N LEU A 262 1.08 -17.31 -34.90
CA LEU A 262 1.35 -17.92 -33.60
C LEU A 262 1.72 -16.90 -32.52
N ARG A 263 2.46 -15.84 -32.86
CA ARG A 263 2.83 -14.78 -31.90
C ARG A 263 1.64 -13.91 -31.52
N GLU A 264 0.72 -13.66 -32.45
CA GLU A 264 -0.52 -12.92 -32.15
C GLU A 264 -1.43 -13.76 -31.23
N GLU A 265 -1.59 -15.04 -31.54
CA GLU A 265 -2.32 -16.00 -30.70
C GLU A 265 -1.70 -16.09 -29.30
N TRP A 266 -0.37 -16.24 -29.21
CA TRP A 266 0.35 -16.21 -27.94
C TRP A 266 0.13 -14.90 -27.19
N SER A 267 0.22 -13.74 -27.84
CA SER A 267 0.06 -12.44 -27.17
C SER A 267 -1.33 -12.26 -26.56
N GLN A 268 -2.37 -12.82 -27.18
CA GLN A 268 -3.71 -12.86 -26.60
C GLN A 268 -3.79 -13.83 -25.43
N ALA A 269 -3.27 -15.05 -25.58
CA ALA A 269 -3.30 -16.07 -24.55
C ALA A 269 -2.48 -15.70 -23.30
N HIS A 270 -1.29 -15.10 -23.51
CA HIS A 270 -0.43 -14.55 -22.48
C HIS A 270 -1.15 -13.51 -21.62
N ARG A 271 -1.88 -12.56 -22.23
CA ARG A 271 -2.65 -11.56 -21.48
C ARG A 271 -3.69 -12.22 -20.57
N GLY A 272 -4.44 -13.18 -21.11
CA GLY A 272 -5.44 -13.92 -20.31
C GLY A 272 -4.81 -14.70 -19.15
N LEU A 273 -3.64 -15.31 -19.36
CA LEU A 273 -2.89 -15.99 -18.29
C LEU A 273 -2.37 -15.02 -17.23
N ALA A 274 -1.73 -13.92 -17.65
CA ALA A 274 -1.21 -12.91 -16.74
C ALA A 274 -2.32 -12.29 -15.87
N GLU A 275 -3.46 -11.93 -16.49
CA GLU A 275 -4.65 -11.46 -15.78
C GLU A 275 -5.20 -12.53 -14.81
N GLY A 276 -5.16 -13.80 -15.20
CA GLY A 276 -5.56 -14.92 -14.35
C GLY A 276 -4.66 -15.09 -13.12
N TYR A 277 -3.34 -14.99 -13.28
CA TYR A 277 -2.40 -15.01 -12.15
C TYR A 277 -2.59 -13.80 -11.25
N ASP A 278 -2.76 -12.60 -11.81
CA ASP A 278 -3.00 -11.38 -11.03
C ASP A 278 -4.29 -11.47 -10.22
N ARG A 279 -5.37 -11.99 -10.81
CA ARG A 279 -6.63 -12.22 -10.12
C ARG A 279 -6.51 -13.25 -9.00
N THR A 280 -5.83 -14.37 -9.26
CA THR A 280 -5.57 -15.42 -8.27
C THR A 280 -4.80 -14.86 -7.08
N ARG A 281 -3.77 -14.05 -7.37
CA ARG A 281 -2.96 -13.36 -6.38
C ARG A 281 -3.78 -12.42 -5.50
N GLU A 282 -4.65 -11.61 -6.12
CA GLU A 282 -5.49 -10.66 -5.40
C GLU A 282 -6.51 -11.37 -4.48
N LEU A 283 -7.07 -12.49 -4.93
CA LEU A 283 -7.97 -13.30 -4.11
C LEU A 283 -7.24 -13.99 -2.95
N ALA A 284 -6.01 -14.44 -3.16
CA ALA A 284 -5.18 -14.98 -2.08
C ALA A 284 -4.92 -13.90 -1.02
N ARG A 285 -4.57 -12.67 -1.45
CA ARG A 285 -4.38 -11.50 -0.59
C ARG A 285 -5.59 -11.14 0.24
N SER A 286 -6.73 -10.99 -0.40
CA SER A 286 -7.97 -10.60 0.29
C SER A 286 -8.44 -11.64 1.30
N THR A 287 -8.19 -12.93 1.04
CA THR A 287 -8.52 -14.02 1.97
C THR A 287 -7.71 -13.90 3.27
N ALA A 288 -6.38 -13.77 3.21
CA ALA A 288 -5.61 -13.66 4.45
C ALA A 288 -5.80 -12.32 5.18
N ALA A 289 -6.10 -11.24 4.46
CA ALA A 289 -6.48 -9.97 5.10
C ALA A 289 -7.77 -10.11 5.92
N SER A 290 -8.73 -10.89 5.42
CA SER A 290 -9.98 -11.17 6.13
C SER A 290 -9.75 -12.01 7.40
N ASP A 291 -8.82 -12.98 7.34
CA ASP A 291 -8.46 -13.82 8.49
C ASP A 291 -7.68 -13.04 9.57
N ALA A 292 -6.89 -12.03 9.19
CA ALA A 292 -6.16 -11.16 10.10
C ALA A 292 -7.04 -10.08 10.79
N GLY A 293 -8.24 -9.83 10.27
CA GLY A 293 -9.13 -8.72 10.66
C GLY A 293 -9.92 -8.89 11.96
N ALA A 294 -9.76 -9.98 12.71
CA ALA A 294 -10.46 -10.18 13.98
C ALA A 294 -9.78 -9.44 15.16
N TRP A 295 -9.70 -8.10 15.12
CA TRP A 295 -9.22 -7.30 16.25
C TRP A 295 -10.37 -6.89 17.20
N PRO A 296 -10.27 -7.07 18.53
CA PRO A 296 -11.34 -6.79 19.48
C PRO A 296 -11.33 -5.31 19.92
N ALA A 297 -11.57 -4.37 19.00
CA ALA A 297 -11.82 -2.98 19.40
C ALA A 297 -13.33 -2.79 19.68
N GLY A 298 -13.76 -3.30 20.84
CA GLY A 298 -15.15 -3.15 21.29
C GLY A 298 -15.53 -1.67 21.59
N PRO A 299 -16.84 -1.37 21.72
CA PRO A 299 -17.39 -0.01 21.86
C PRO A 299 -17.04 0.71 23.19
N ALA A 300 -16.02 0.27 23.92
CA ALA A 300 -15.67 0.78 25.24
C ALA A 300 -15.13 2.23 25.21
N LEU A 301 -14.38 2.59 24.16
CA LEU A 301 -13.80 3.93 24.04
C LEU A 301 -14.84 5.06 23.91
N PRO A 302 -15.83 5.00 23.00
CA PRO A 302 -16.84 6.06 22.89
C PRO A 302 -17.72 6.17 24.14
N LEU A 303 -17.97 5.05 24.85
CA LEU A 303 -18.76 5.04 26.08
C LEU A 303 -18.04 5.74 27.24
N LEU A 304 -16.73 5.57 27.38
CA LEU A 304 -15.93 6.25 28.40
C LEU A 304 -15.91 7.78 28.18
N ALA A 305 -15.76 8.21 26.92
CA ALA A 305 -15.76 9.63 26.56
C ALA A 305 -17.12 10.29 26.86
N ALA A 306 -18.23 9.60 26.55
CA ALA A 306 -19.58 10.08 26.85
C ALA A 306 -19.82 10.19 28.37
N ALA A 307 -19.34 9.22 29.16
CA ALA A 307 -19.49 9.23 30.61
C ALA A 307 -18.75 10.40 31.27
N LEU A 308 -17.53 10.70 30.82
CA LEU A 308 -16.73 11.83 31.30
C LEU A 308 -17.39 13.18 30.96
N LEU A 309 -17.96 13.32 29.76
CA LEU A 309 -18.68 14.53 29.35
C LEU A 309 -19.92 14.79 30.22
N ALA A 310 -20.68 13.73 30.52
CA ALA A 310 -21.85 13.82 31.38
C ALA A 310 -21.47 14.21 32.83
N ALA A 311 -20.39 13.64 33.37
CA ALA A 311 -19.90 13.99 34.69
C ALA A 311 -19.49 15.48 34.80
N ALA A 312 -18.80 16.02 33.78
CA ALA A 312 -18.41 17.43 33.75
C ALA A 312 -19.61 18.39 33.70
N LEU A 313 -20.64 18.04 32.93
CA LEU A 313 -21.87 18.84 32.80
C LEU A 313 -22.65 18.91 34.12
N THR A 314 -22.81 17.78 34.80
CA THR A 314 -23.57 17.71 36.06
C THR A 314 -22.92 18.52 37.18
N LEU A 315 -21.59 18.52 37.26
CA LEU A 315 -20.83 19.33 38.22
C LEU A 315 -21.01 20.83 37.95
N SER A 316 -20.97 21.26 36.68
CA SER A 316 -21.21 22.66 36.29
C SER A 316 -22.62 23.14 36.65
N LEU A 317 -23.64 22.32 36.38
CA LEU A 317 -25.04 22.66 36.68
C LEU A 317 -25.30 22.79 38.19
N ARG A 318 -24.72 21.90 39.01
CA ARG A 318 -24.85 21.98 40.48
C ARG A 318 -24.20 23.23 41.08
N ALA A 319 -23.07 23.67 40.51
CA ALA A 319 -22.42 24.88 40.96
C ALA A 319 -23.25 26.13 40.60
N ALA A 320 -23.85 26.16 39.41
CA ALA A 320 -24.72 27.26 38.97
C ALA A 320 -25.99 27.40 39.82
N THR A 321 -26.62 26.29 40.21
CA THR A 321 -27.84 26.33 41.05
C THR A 321 -27.55 26.84 42.46
N ARG A 322 -26.42 26.47 43.05
CA ARG A 322 -25.97 26.99 44.35
C ARG A 322 -25.69 28.49 44.31
N LEU A 323 -25.07 28.96 43.22
CA LEU A 323 -24.82 30.39 43.04
C LEU A 323 -26.12 31.20 42.93
N ARG A 324 -27.13 30.64 42.25
CA ARG A 324 -28.45 31.29 42.14
C ARG A 324 -29.11 31.46 43.50
N THR A 325 -29.09 30.43 44.34
CA THR A 325 -29.67 30.51 45.69
C THR A 325 -28.96 31.53 46.57
N GLU A 326 -27.64 31.67 46.43
CA GLU A 326 -26.87 32.68 47.18
C GLU A 326 -27.17 34.10 46.67
N LEU A 327 -27.36 34.30 45.36
CA LEU A 327 -27.74 35.58 44.79
C LEU A 327 -29.16 36.02 45.16
N ASP A 328 -30.12 35.08 45.19
CA ASP A 328 -31.48 35.34 45.61
C ASP A 328 -31.53 35.76 47.10
N ALA A 329 -30.74 35.10 47.95
CA ALA A 329 -30.62 35.47 49.36
C ALA A 329 -30.02 36.89 49.55
N VAL A 330 -28.95 37.23 48.81
CA VAL A 330 -28.35 38.58 48.84
C VAL A 330 -29.33 39.64 48.34
N ARG A 331 -30.15 39.30 47.34
CA ARG A 331 -31.20 40.19 46.82
C ARG A 331 -32.29 40.43 47.85
N GLU A 332 -32.77 39.39 48.53
CA GLU A 332 -33.76 39.52 49.59
C GLU A 332 -33.22 40.32 50.78
N GLU A 333 -31.99 40.08 51.18
CA GLU A 333 -31.33 40.83 52.26
C GLU A 333 -31.14 42.32 51.89
N ALA A 334 -30.75 42.61 50.64
CA ALA A 334 -30.67 43.99 50.14
C ALA A 334 -32.04 44.67 50.08
N LEU A 335 -33.09 43.96 49.68
CA LEU A 335 -34.47 44.47 49.67
C LEU A 335 -35.02 44.66 51.08
N ASP A 336 -34.63 43.81 52.04
CA ASP A 336 -35.02 43.91 53.43
C ASP A 336 -34.34 45.10 54.12
N VAL A 337 -33.05 45.32 53.85
CA VAL A 337 -32.33 46.52 54.27
C VAL A 337 -32.96 47.78 53.66
N ALA A 338 -33.33 47.74 52.38
CA ALA A 338 -34.02 48.85 51.73
C ALA A 338 -35.44 49.09 52.30
N ARG A 339 -36.17 48.05 52.72
CA ARG A 339 -37.52 48.19 53.29
C ARG A 339 -37.56 48.57 54.77
N ARG A 340 -36.63 48.07 55.60
CA ARG A 340 -36.63 48.34 57.05
C ARG A 340 -35.78 49.54 57.45
N HIS A 341 -34.65 49.80 56.81
CA HIS A 341 -33.74 50.85 57.27
C HIS A 341 -33.98 52.23 56.65
N LEU A 342 -34.48 52.34 55.42
CA LEU A 342 -34.85 53.63 54.80
C LEU A 342 -35.99 54.38 55.52
N PRO A 343 -37.07 53.73 55.99
CA PRO A 343 -38.12 54.41 56.76
C PRO A 343 -37.61 54.87 58.14
N SER A 344 -36.70 54.09 58.76
CA SER A 344 -36.17 54.42 60.09
C SER A 344 -35.17 55.59 60.07
N ALA A 345 -34.46 55.78 58.95
CA ALA A 345 -33.55 56.89 58.74
C ALA A 345 -34.31 58.19 58.38
N THR A 346 -35.34 58.10 57.55
CA THR A 346 -36.20 59.25 57.22
C THR A 346 -37.05 59.72 58.41
N ARG A 347 -37.46 58.83 59.32
CA ARG A 347 -38.17 59.21 60.57
C ARG A 347 -37.27 59.82 61.65
N ARG A 348 -35.94 59.65 61.55
CA ARG A 348 -34.95 60.23 62.47
C ARG A 348 -34.41 61.58 61.99
N ALA A 349 -34.63 61.92 60.73
CA ALA A 349 -34.22 63.19 60.12
C ALA A 349 -35.35 64.23 60.08
N ARG A 350 -36.51 63.96 60.71
CA ARG A 350 -37.63 64.88 60.84
C ARG A 350 -37.81 65.29 62.30
#